data_AF-A0A3B9DC38-F1
#
_entry.id   AF-A0A3B9DC38-F1
#
_cell.length_a   1.000
_cell.length_b   1.000
_cell.length_c   1.000
_cell.angle_alpha   90.00
_cell.angle_beta   90.00
_cell.angle_gamma   90.00
#
_symmetry.space_group_name_H-M   'P 1'
#
loop_
_entity.id
_entity.type
_entity.pdbx_description
1 polymer ?
#
loop_
_entity_poly.entity_id
_entity_poly.type
_entity_poly.pdbx_seq_one_letter_code
_entity_poly.pdbx_strand_id
1 'polypeptide(L)'
;GHFDRVGREGGIDTVNHVKQSETDTNPMTNELRIARRNARLNGLSGEENAGIAPYENTMGLGVGDFFDDGFPDIVIGTGEPEFVAADVFLCNRGQRRFERCTDQFIKPNEAHTMTRAHGAVFADVNRDGFTDFYFNLGGHPPFDFAQKAESRETNKLFMRQTSETGNAAWLTLSGTRSNRDAIGARVQYGTGDLTRYHYIRSTQGFQSQNSMTLLLPLGDQESVPVQIKWPSGVTTELTATAGQHYNAVEQATP
;
A
#
# COMPACT_ATOMS: atom_id res chain seq x y z
N GLY A 1 0.99 14.28 8.54
CA GLY A 1 -0.43 14.67 8.60
C GLY A 1 -1.25 13.55 9.21
N HIS A 2 -2.58 13.66 9.18
CA HIS A 2 -3.52 12.57 9.48
C HIS A 2 -4.31 12.23 8.21
N PHE A 3 -4.92 11.04 8.16
CA PHE A 3 -5.80 10.62 7.07
C PHE A 3 -7.25 10.70 7.55
N ASP A 4 -7.88 11.86 7.39
CA ASP A 4 -9.27 12.05 7.83
C ASP A 4 -10.27 11.40 6.87
N ARG A 5 -11.26 10.72 7.46
CA ARG A 5 -12.43 10.22 6.72
C ARG A 5 -13.46 11.32 6.54
N VAL A 6 -13.90 11.53 5.30
CA VAL A 6 -15.00 12.45 4.97
C VAL A 6 -16.36 11.83 5.34
N GLY A 7 -16.74 11.83 6.63
CA GLY A 7 -18.12 11.52 7.07
C GLY A 7 -18.32 10.96 8.49
N ARG A 8 -19.17 11.66 9.26
CA ARG A 8 -19.77 11.43 10.61
C ARG A 8 -20.35 10.01 10.89
N GLU A 9 -20.73 9.58 12.11
CA GLU A 9 -20.47 9.93 13.55
C GLU A 9 -20.90 8.68 14.39
N GLY A 10 -20.45 8.46 15.64
CA GLY A 10 -20.72 7.17 16.36
C GLY A 10 -20.35 7.16 17.86
N GLY A 11 -19.40 6.32 18.27
CA GLY A 11 -18.71 6.38 19.59
C GLY A 11 -18.51 5.05 20.34
N ILE A 12 -17.48 5.03 21.21
CA ILE A 12 -17.15 3.98 22.25
C ILE A 12 -16.68 2.62 21.65
N ASP A 13 -15.61 1.92 22.05
CA ASP A 13 -14.28 2.17 22.69
C ASP A 13 -13.50 0.80 22.65
N THR A 14 -12.27 0.51 23.11
CA THR A 14 -11.22 1.19 23.90
C THR A 14 -9.79 0.69 23.51
N VAL A 15 -8.76 1.22 24.19
CA VAL A 15 -7.32 0.81 24.20
C VAL A 15 -7.04 -0.70 24.10
N ASN A 16 -6.06 -1.10 23.28
CA ASN A 16 -5.69 -2.50 23.03
C ASN A 16 -4.34 -2.92 23.67
N HIS A 17 -4.41 -3.73 24.73
CA HIS A 17 -3.30 -4.52 25.29
C HIS A 17 -3.74 -5.94 25.72
N VAL A 18 -4.96 -6.36 25.33
CA VAL A 18 -5.60 -7.63 25.69
C VAL A 18 -6.45 -8.04 24.49
N LYS A 19 -6.36 -9.30 24.05
CA LYS A 19 -7.08 -9.91 22.91
C LYS A 19 -8.46 -9.27 22.66
N GLN A 20 -8.64 -8.59 21.53
CA GLN A 20 -9.88 -7.89 21.18
C GLN A 20 -10.79 -8.63 20.17
N SER A 21 -10.35 -9.75 19.57
CA SER A 21 -11.17 -10.55 18.65
C SER A 21 -10.86 -12.05 18.77
N GLU A 22 -11.79 -12.92 18.36
CA GLU A 22 -11.52 -14.38 18.31
C GLU A 22 -10.53 -14.78 17.21
N THR A 23 -10.25 -13.87 16.26
CA THR A 23 -9.16 -14.03 15.27
C THR A 23 -7.79 -13.59 15.81
N ASP A 24 -7.76 -12.76 16.85
CA ASP A 24 -6.54 -12.20 17.46
C ASP A 24 -5.92 -13.19 18.48
N THR A 25 -5.63 -14.41 18.03
CA THR A 25 -5.15 -15.51 18.88
C THR A 25 -3.64 -15.59 19.04
N ASN A 26 -2.87 -14.95 18.15
CA ASN A 26 -1.42 -14.83 18.23
C ASN A 26 -0.99 -13.41 17.78
N PRO A 27 -0.58 -12.51 18.70
CA PRO A 27 -0.02 -11.22 18.31
C PRO A 27 1.33 -11.41 17.62
N MET A 28 1.55 -10.70 16.51
CA MET A 28 2.72 -10.91 15.64
C MET A 28 4.05 -10.57 16.34
N THR A 29 4.90 -11.58 16.56
CA THR A 29 6.25 -11.41 17.10
C THR A 29 7.26 -11.11 15.98
N ASN A 30 7.91 -9.94 16.06
CA ASN A 30 8.82 -9.44 15.02
C ASN A 30 10.16 -10.20 14.95
N GLU A 31 10.25 -11.28 14.16
CA GLU A 31 11.51 -11.83 13.65
C GLU A 31 11.37 -12.40 12.22
N LEU A 32 11.29 -11.52 11.20
CA LEU A 32 11.21 -11.92 9.79
C LEU A 32 12.55 -12.46 9.25
N ARG A 33 12.93 -13.68 9.65
CA ARG A 33 14.15 -14.38 9.17
C ARG A 33 14.02 -14.90 7.73
N ILE A 34 14.06 -13.97 6.77
CA ILE A 34 13.95 -14.28 5.33
C ILE A 34 14.99 -15.33 4.90
N ALA A 35 14.51 -16.47 4.40
CA ALA A 35 15.35 -17.53 3.85
C ALA A 35 16.16 -17.05 2.64
N ARG A 36 17.42 -17.50 2.54
CA ARG A 36 18.31 -17.12 1.43
C ARG A 36 17.83 -17.73 0.10
N ARG A 37 18.16 -17.06 -1.02
CA ARG A 37 17.88 -17.54 -2.38
C ARG A 37 18.35 -19.01 -2.54
N ASN A 38 17.54 -19.79 -3.25
CA ASN A 38 17.72 -21.22 -3.55
C ASN A 38 17.42 -22.22 -2.42
N ALA A 39 16.78 -21.80 -1.32
CA ALA A 39 16.06 -22.75 -0.46
C ALA A 39 14.86 -23.35 -1.24
N ARG A 40 14.88 -24.67 -1.51
CA ARG A 40 13.64 -25.40 -1.79
C ARG A 40 12.81 -25.44 -0.50
N LEU A 41 11.50 -25.25 -0.59
CA LEU A 41 10.57 -25.37 0.56
C LEU A 41 10.34 -26.84 0.94
N ASN A 42 11.42 -27.53 1.30
CA ASN A 42 11.39 -28.89 1.82
C ASN A 42 11.34 -28.82 3.34
N GLY A 43 10.13 -28.91 3.90
CA GLY A 43 9.89 -28.82 5.36
C GLY A 43 9.46 -27.42 5.79
N LEU A 44 8.14 -27.18 5.77
CA LEU A 44 7.53 -26.08 6.52
C LEU A 44 7.45 -26.47 8.01
N SER A 45 8.60 -26.50 8.68
CA SER A 45 8.71 -26.67 10.13
C SER A 45 9.17 -25.36 10.75
N GLY A 46 8.27 -24.37 10.77
CA GLY A 46 8.62 -23.00 11.17
C GLY A 46 7.46 -22.03 11.34
N GLU A 47 6.21 -22.51 11.43
CA GLU A 47 5.01 -21.66 11.58
C GLU A 47 5.08 -20.80 12.87
N GLU A 48 5.65 -21.35 13.95
CA GLU A 48 5.80 -20.66 15.25
C GLU A 48 6.79 -19.47 15.26
N ASN A 49 7.66 -19.33 14.25
CA ASN A 49 8.79 -18.37 14.29
C ASN A 49 8.79 -17.35 13.13
N ALA A 50 7.74 -17.32 12.30
CA ALA A 50 7.60 -16.30 11.24
C ALA A 50 6.91 -15.01 11.73
N GLY A 51 6.28 -15.04 12.91
CA GLY A 51 5.47 -13.94 13.45
C GLY A 51 4.11 -13.75 12.76
N ILE A 52 3.76 -14.56 11.76
CA ILE A 52 2.51 -14.47 11.00
C ILE A 52 1.40 -15.17 11.79
N ALA A 53 0.21 -14.57 11.86
CA ALA A 53 -0.95 -15.17 12.52
C ALA A 53 -1.38 -16.48 11.81
N PRO A 54 -1.86 -17.50 12.54
CA PRO A 54 -2.17 -18.83 11.98
C PRO A 54 -3.34 -18.81 10.98
N TYR A 55 -4.17 -17.77 11.01
CA TYR A 55 -5.18 -17.48 10.02
C TYR A 55 -5.43 -15.97 9.99
N GLU A 56 -5.27 -15.36 8.82
CA GLU A 56 -5.85 -14.04 8.51
C GLU A 56 -6.90 -14.29 7.42
N ASN A 57 -8.14 -13.84 7.63
CA ASN A 57 -9.22 -14.03 6.66
C ASN A 57 -9.01 -13.07 5.47
N THR A 58 -8.10 -13.39 4.55
CA THR A 58 -7.66 -12.45 3.50
C THR A 58 -8.55 -12.49 2.25
N MET A 59 -9.16 -11.36 1.88
CA MET A 59 -9.95 -11.18 0.66
C MET A 59 -9.35 -10.14 -0.31
N GLY A 60 -8.41 -9.31 0.15
CA GLY A 60 -7.78 -8.25 -0.63
C GLY A 60 -6.29 -8.06 -0.35
N LEU A 61 -5.58 -7.42 -1.29
CA LEU A 61 -4.15 -7.10 -1.16
C LEU A 61 -3.83 -5.82 -1.96
N GLY A 62 -3.19 -4.84 -1.32
CA GLY A 62 -2.64 -3.65 -1.96
C GLY A 62 -1.20 -3.38 -1.54
N VAL A 63 -0.40 -2.78 -2.42
CA VAL A 63 1.00 -2.42 -2.20
C VAL A 63 1.28 -1.02 -2.73
N GLY A 64 1.63 -0.12 -1.83
CA GLY A 64 1.96 1.28 -2.08
C GLY A 64 2.70 1.85 -0.87
N ASP A 65 3.04 3.13 -0.89
CA ASP A 65 3.82 3.79 0.16
C ASP A 65 2.89 4.72 0.95
N PHE A 66 2.55 4.38 2.20
CA PHE A 66 1.59 5.18 2.98
C PHE A 66 2.21 6.41 3.63
N PHE A 67 3.55 6.48 3.71
CA PHE A 67 4.30 7.49 4.48
C PHE A 67 5.09 8.44 3.57
N ASP A 68 5.23 8.09 2.30
CA ASP A 68 6.05 8.76 1.29
C ASP A 68 7.55 8.74 1.65
N ASP A 69 8.04 7.60 2.16
CA ASP A 69 9.46 7.38 2.51
C ASP A 69 10.26 6.60 1.42
N GLY A 70 9.56 6.17 0.37
CA GLY A 70 10.02 5.41 -0.78
C GLY A 70 9.99 3.89 -0.60
N PHE A 71 9.59 3.37 0.56
CA PHE A 71 9.44 1.94 0.80
C PHE A 71 7.98 1.49 0.62
N PRO A 72 7.69 0.52 -0.27
CA PRO A 72 6.33 0.03 -0.44
C PRO A 72 5.90 -0.82 0.77
N ASP A 73 4.87 -0.35 1.45
CA ASP A 73 4.07 -1.03 2.46
C ASP A 73 3.08 -2.03 1.85
N ILE A 74 2.35 -2.74 2.71
CA ILE A 74 1.30 -3.68 2.30
C ILE A 74 0.02 -3.40 3.12
N VAL A 75 -1.13 -3.42 2.46
CA VAL A 75 -2.44 -3.62 3.11
C VAL A 75 -3.04 -4.96 2.70
N ILE A 76 -3.49 -5.73 3.68
CA ILE A 76 -4.23 -6.97 3.49
C ILE A 76 -5.68 -6.68 3.88
N GLY A 77 -6.56 -6.73 2.88
CA GLY A 77 -7.99 -6.54 3.08
C GLY A 77 -8.64 -7.84 3.57
N THR A 78 -9.45 -7.75 4.62
CA THR A 78 -10.10 -8.93 5.22
C THR A 78 -11.44 -9.26 4.58
N GLY A 79 -12.23 -8.24 4.23
CA GLY A 79 -13.59 -8.43 3.73
C GLY A 79 -14.59 -9.00 4.75
N GLU A 80 -14.19 -9.17 6.01
CA GLU A 80 -14.85 -9.98 7.05
C GLU A 80 -16.36 -9.68 7.24
N PRO A 81 -17.27 -10.60 6.86
CA PRO A 81 -18.71 -10.47 7.03
C PRO A 81 -19.19 -10.02 8.41
N GLU A 82 -18.57 -10.50 9.48
CA GLU A 82 -19.02 -10.23 10.86
C GLU A 82 -18.45 -8.92 11.44
N PHE A 83 -17.68 -8.15 10.66
CA PHE A 83 -17.04 -6.88 11.06
C PHE A 83 -16.05 -6.99 12.25
N VAL A 84 -15.70 -8.20 12.69
CA VAL A 84 -14.87 -8.47 13.89
C VAL A 84 -13.35 -8.34 13.70
N ALA A 85 -12.90 -7.86 12.53
CA ALA A 85 -11.48 -7.72 12.20
C ALA A 85 -11.22 -6.46 11.36
N ALA A 86 -10.09 -5.80 11.61
CA ALA A 86 -9.59 -4.69 10.79
C ALA A 86 -8.70 -5.20 9.65
N ASP A 87 -8.65 -4.45 8.55
CA ASP A 87 -7.69 -4.66 7.47
C ASP A 87 -6.26 -4.44 8.01
N VAL A 88 -5.32 -5.26 7.56
CA VAL A 88 -3.98 -5.35 8.16
C VAL A 88 -3.01 -4.47 7.39
N PHE A 89 -2.41 -3.49 8.06
CA PHE A 89 -1.38 -2.63 7.49
C PHE A 89 -0.02 -3.09 7.99
N LEU A 90 0.89 -3.38 7.06
CA LEU A 90 2.24 -3.83 7.31
C LEU A 90 3.21 -2.79 6.76
N CYS A 91 3.81 -2.00 7.67
CA CYS A 91 4.69 -0.90 7.36
C CYS A 91 6.12 -1.37 7.10
N ASN A 92 6.71 -0.98 5.97
CA ASN A 92 8.04 -1.35 5.52
C ASN A 92 9.08 -0.35 6.04
N ARG A 93 9.64 -0.60 7.22
CA ARG A 93 10.59 0.33 7.88
C ARG A 93 12.02 0.24 7.33
N GLY A 94 12.13 0.09 6.01
CA GLY A 94 13.39 -0.17 5.30
C GLY A 94 14.06 -1.48 5.73
N GLN A 95 15.27 -1.72 5.24
CA GLN A 95 16.14 -2.85 5.61
C GLN A 95 15.51 -4.27 5.53
N ARG A 96 14.35 -4.42 4.86
CA ARG A 96 13.49 -5.63 4.81
C ARG A 96 12.77 -5.95 6.12
N ARG A 97 12.60 -4.97 7.03
CA ARG A 97 11.80 -5.10 8.25
C ARG A 97 10.39 -4.56 8.00
N PHE A 98 9.39 -5.41 8.18
CA PHE A 98 8.00 -4.99 8.28
C PHE A 98 7.55 -4.94 9.76
N GLU A 99 6.51 -4.16 10.07
CA GLU A 99 5.81 -4.18 11.36
C GLU A 99 4.30 -3.95 11.15
N ARG A 100 3.45 -4.51 12.00
CA ARG A 100 2.00 -4.22 11.99
C ARG A 100 1.80 -2.78 12.46
N CYS A 101 1.02 -2.01 11.73
CA CYS A 101 0.80 -0.58 11.96
C CYS A 101 -0.65 -0.13 11.69
N THR A 102 -1.60 -1.08 11.69
CA THR A 102 -3.04 -0.82 11.50
C THR A 102 -3.56 0.28 12.45
N ASP A 103 -3.04 0.35 13.67
CA ASP A 103 -3.35 1.35 14.70
C ASP A 103 -3.03 2.80 14.29
N GLN A 104 -2.14 3.01 13.30
CA GLN A 104 -1.80 4.32 12.76
C GLN A 104 -2.85 4.86 11.79
N PHE A 105 -3.70 3.98 11.24
CA PHE A 105 -4.71 4.29 10.21
C PHE A 105 -6.15 4.04 10.71
N ILE A 106 -6.34 3.04 11.56
CA ILE A 106 -7.62 2.60 12.13
C ILE A 106 -7.46 2.44 13.64
N LYS A 107 -8.14 3.29 14.40
CA LYS A 107 -8.23 3.10 15.85
C LYS A 107 -9.08 1.85 16.13
N PRO A 108 -8.89 1.12 17.25
CA PRO A 108 -9.63 -0.12 17.53
C PRO A 108 -11.16 0.01 17.43
N ASN A 109 -11.71 1.17 17.84
CA ASN A 109 -13.13 1.50 17.78
C ASN A 109 -13.63 1.98 16.40
N GLU A 110 -12.76 2.09 15.40
CA GLU A 110 -13.11 2.57 14.05
C GLU A 110 -13.19 1.45 13.01
N ALA A 111 -12.62 0.27 13.31
CA ALA A 111 -12.49 -0.89 12.42
C ALA A 111 -13.78 -1.26 11.67
N HIS A 112 -14.89 -1.43 12.41
CA HIS A 112 -16.22 -1.76 11.87
C HIS A 112 -16.73 -0.77 10.80
N THR A 113 -16.13 0.41 10.69
CA THR A 113 -16.58 1.48 9.79
C THR A 113 -15.51 1.91 8.77
N MET A 114 -14.33 1.29 8.79
CA MET A 114 -13.16 1.69 8.02
C MET A 114 -12.66 0.60 7.06
N THR A 115 -12.80 -0.68 7.43
CA THR A 115 -11.97 -1.75 6.86
C THR A 115 -12.70 -3.06 6.60
N ARG A 116 -12.92 -3.35 5.32
CA ARG A 116 -13.35 -4.64 4.74
C ARG A 116 -12.86 -4.77 3.29
N ALA A 117 -11.65 -4.27 3.02
CA ALA A 117 -11.16 -4.10 1.65
C ALA A 117 -11.10 -5.43 0.89
N HIS A 118 -11.59 -5.41 -0.35
CA HIS A 118 -11.33 -6.47 -1.33
C HIS A 118 -10.32 -5.94 -2.37
N GLY A 119 -10.59 -4.75 -2.91
CA GLY A 119 -9.62 -4.00 -3.72
C GLY A 119 -9.01 -2.85 -2.93
N ALA A 120 -7.71 -2.64 -3.10
CA ALA A 120 -6.98 -1.49 -2.53
C ALA A 120 -6.11 -0.85 -3.62
N VAL A 121 -6.27 0.46 -3.80
CA VAL A 121 -5.66 1.26 -4.88
C VAL A 121 -4.92 2.44 -4.28
N PHE A 122 -3.71 2.70 -4.76
CA PHE A 122 -2.88 3.84 -4.33
C PHE A 122 -2.68 4.81 -5.51
N ALA A 123 -2.82 6.10 -5.23
CA ALA A 123 -2.62 7.20 -6.17
C ALA A 123 -2.46 8.52 -5.40
N ASP A 124 -1.78 9.50 -5.98
CA ASP A 124 -1.95 10.89 -5.57
C ASP A 124 -3.12 11.47 -6.39
N VAL A 125 -4.25 11.78 -5.73
CA VAL A 125 -5.51 12.12 -6.42
C VAL A 125 -5.69 13.63 -6.58
N ASN A 126 -5.24 14.42 -5.61
CA ASN A 126 -5.31 15.89 -5.65
C ASN A 126 -4.05 16.55 -6.26
N ARG A 127 -2.94 15.83 -6.38
CA ARG A 127 -1.59 16.29 -6.76
C ARG A 127 -0.95 17.20 -5.72
N ASP A 128 -1.14 16.89 -4.44
CA ASP A 128 -0.47 17.60 -3.34
C ASP A 128 0.92 17.06 -3.03
N GLY A 129 1.32 15.91 -3.60
CA GLY A 129 2.63 15.30 -3.41
C GLY A 129 2.68 14.18 -2.36
N PHE A 130 1.52 13.72 -1.87
CA PHE A 130 1.40 12.58 -0.96
C PHE A 130 0.54 11.44 -1.53
N THR A 131 0.72 10.24 -0.99
CA THR A 131 -0.06 9.08 -1.41
C THR A 131 -1.43 9.03 -0.73
N ASP A 132 -2.49 9.21 -1.52
CA ASP A 132 -3.87 8.86 -1.16
C ASP A 132 -4.12 7.35 -1.43
N PHE A 133 -5.17 6.81 -0.82
CA PHE A 133 -5.59 5.42 -1.08
C PHE A 133 -7.11 5.23 -1.12
N TYR A 134 -7.55 4.34 -2.00
CA TYR A 134 -8.96 4.00 -2.21
C TYR A 134 -9.19 2.52 -1.93
N PHE A 135 -10.16 2.22 -1.05
CA PHE A 135 -10.60 0.87 -0.77
C PHE A 135 -11.96 0.60 -1.42
N ASN A 136 -11.98 -0.42 -2.28
CA ASN A 136 -13.23 -1.07 -2.65
C ASN A 136 -13.66 -1.98 -1.49
N LEU A 137 -14.73 -1.57 -0.82
CA LEU A 137 -15.42 -2.37 0.18
C LEU A 137 -16.49 -3.22 -0.49
N GLY A 138 -16.72 -4.42 0.04
CA GLY A 138 -17.54 -5.42 -0.62
C GLY A 138 -18.00 -6.50 0.35
N GLY A 139 -19.17 -7.07 0.09
CA GLY A 139 -19.79 -8.06 0.96
C GLY A 139 -21.28 -8.25 0.66
N HIS A 140 -21.92 -9.11 1.45
CA HIS A 140 -23.32 -9.49 1.34
C HIS A 140 -23.93 -9.50 2.76
N PRO A 141 -25.17 -8.99 2.99
CA PRO A 141 -26.04 -8.15 2.16
C PRO A 141 -26.32 -6.79 2.89
N PRO A 142 -27.32 -5.95 2.52
CA PRO A 142 -27.43 -4.57 3.02
C PRO A 142 -28.12 -4.43 4.38
N PHE A 143 -28.20 -5.50 5.17
CA PHE A 143 -28.90 -5.50 6.45
C PHE A 143 -28.10 -6.33 7.47
N ASP A 144 -27.63 -5.68 8.53
CA ASP A 144 -27.09 -6.37 9.70
C ASP A 144 -28.26 -7.02 10.44
N PHE A 145 -28.30 -8.34 10.50
CA PHE A 145 -29.38 -9.08 11.14
C PHE A 145 -29.35 -9.04 12.68
N ALA A 146 -28.21 -8.71 13.29
CA ALA A 146 -28.07 -8.51 14.73
C ALA A 146 -28.51 -7.09 15.13
N GLN A 147 -27.99 -6.05 14.46
CA GLN A 147 -28.35 -4.65 14.71
C GLN A 147 -29.68 -4.22 14.08
N LYS A 148 -30.19 -4.97 13.10
CA LYS A 148 -31.42 -4.70 12.32
C LYS A 148 -31.39 -3.35 11.58
N ALA A 149 -30.20 -2.99 11.11
CA ALA A 149 -29.89 -1.70 10.49
C ALA A 149 -29.30 -1.88 9.08
N GLU A 150 -29.31 -0.83 8.26
CA GLU A 150 -28.69 -0.86 6.94
C GLU A 150 -27.16 -0.89 7.05
N SER A 151 -26.56 -1.97 6.56
CA SER A 151 -25.12 -2.25 6.64
C SER A 151 -24.39 -2.03 5.31
N ARG A 152 -24.94 -1.19 4.41
CA ARG A 152 -24.31 -0.88 3.12
C ARG A 152 -23.05 -0.05 3.33
N GLU A 153 -21.90 -0.71 3.26
CA GLU A 153 -20.62 -0.02 3.13
C GLU A 153 -20.51 0.70 1.79
N THR A 154 -20.01 1.93 1.83
CA THR A 154 -19.56 2.66 0.65
C THR A 154 -18.05 2.51 0.49
N ASN A 155 -17.58 2.38 -0.76
CA ASN A 155 -16.16 2.48 -1.07
C ASN A 155 -15.57 3.78 -0.52
N LYS A 156 -14.32 3.73 -0.07
CA LYS A 156 -13.68 4.84 0.66
C LYS A 156 -12.50 5.38 -0.12
N LEU A 157 -12.40 6.69 -0.21
CA LEU A 157 -11.18 7.41 -0.54
C LEU A 157 -10.64 8.03 0.76
N PHE A 158 -9.37 7.78 1.05
CA PHE A 158 -8.63 8.37 2.15
C PHE A 158 -7.58 9.30 1.55
N MET A 159 -7.67 10.59 1.89
CA MET A 159 -6.75 11.61 1.41
C MET A 159 -6.00 12.22 2.58
N ARG A 160 -4.70 12.48 2.43
CA ARG A 160 -3.91 13.10 3.50
C ARG A 160 -4.40 14.53 3.73
N GLN A 161 -4.79 14.87 4.96
CA GLN A 161 -5.16 16.25 5.28
C GLN A 161 -3.96 17.01 5.82
N THR A 162 -3.61 18.09 5.12
CA THR A 162 -2.40 18.90 5.34
C THR A 162 -2.52 20.24 4.60
N SER A 163 -1.86 21.28 5.10
CA SER A 163 -1.72 22.58 4.44
C SER A 163 -0.42 22.73 3.65
N GLU A 164 0.49 21.77 3.80
CA GLU A 164 1.78 21.68 3.11
C GLU A 164 1.66 20.68 1.95
N THR A 165 2.39 20.90 0.86
CA THR A 165 2.56 19.95 -0.25
C THR A 165 3.75 19.03 -0.01
N GLY A 166 3.64 17.75 -0.37
CA GLY A 166 4.73 16.78 -0.31
C GLY A 166 5.87 17.12 -1.26
N ASN A 167 7.11 16.94 -0.79
CA ASN A 167 8.29 17.12 -1.63
C ASN A 167 8.49 15.88 -2.52
N ALA A 168 7.80 15.88 -3.65
CA ALA A 168 7.71 14.74 -4.56
C ALA A 168 7.74 15.16 -6.04
N ALA A 169 7.94 14.18 -6.91
CA ALA A 169 7.83 14.30 -8.36
C ALA A 169 6.93 13.18 -8.93
N TRP A 170 6.32 13.38 -10.09
CA TRP A 170 5.43 12.39 -10.70
C TRP A 170 6.02 11.84 -11.99
N LEU A 171 5.96 10.52 -12.20
CA LEU A 171 6.53 9.85 -13.37
C LEU A 171 5.52 8.89 -14.02
N THR A 172 5.08 9.23 -15.23
CA THR A 172 4.35 8.34 -16.14
C THR A 172 5.34 7.74 -17.15
N LEU A 173 5.19 6.46 -17.50
CA LEU A 173 6.00 5.78 -18.51
C LEU A 173 5.16 5.42 -19.75
N SER A 174 5.72 5.63 -20.95
CA SER A 174 5.11 5.27 -22.23
C SER A 174 6.03 4.37 -23.05
N GLY A 175 5.69 3.09 -23.20
CA GLY A 175 6.45 2.12 -24.02
C GLY A 175 6.25 2.28 -25.54
N THR A 176 7.27 1.93 -26.33
CA THR A 176 7.27 1.97 -27.80
C THR A 176 7.80 0.69 -28.45
N ARG A 177 8.73 0.00 -27.79
CA ARG A 177 9.22 -1.36 -28.12
C ARG A 177 8.71 -2.38 -27.11
N SER A 178 8.66 -1.98 -25.84
CA SER A 178 7.93 -2.64 -24.77
C SER A 178 6.41 -2.44 -24.96
N ASN A 179 5.60 -3.09 -24.13
CA ASN A 179 4.17 -2.80 -24.09
C ASN A 179 3.94 -1.32 -23.73
N ARG A 180 2.90 -0.70 -24.33
CA ARG A 180 2.67 0.76 -24.26
C ARG A 180 2.55 1.29 -22.84
N ASP A 181 1.95 0.50 -21.95
CA ASP A 181 1.67 0.89 -20.57
C ASP A 181 2.87 0.55 -19.64
N ALA A 182 4.03 0.23 -20.22
CA ALA A 182 5.32 -0.02 -19.57
C ALA A 182 5.34 -1.14 -18.52
N ILE A 183 4.37 -2.05 -18.49
CA ILE A 183 4.26 -3.14 -17.52
C ILE A 183 5.57 -3.96 -17.50
N GLY A 184 6.14 -4.14 -16.30
CA GLY A 184 7.43 -4.81 -16.09
C GLY A 184 8.65 -3.87 -16.12
N ALA A 185 8.50 -2.60 -16.51
CA ALA A 185 9.58 -1.63 -16.37
C ALA A 185 9.94 -1.41 -14.89
N ARG A 186 11.24 -1.27 -14.61
CA ARG A 186 11.77 -0.99 -13.27
C ARG A 186 12.30 0.44 -13.22
N VAL A 187 11.71 1.25 -12.35
CA VAL A 187 12.22 2.57 -11.99
C VAL A 187 13.11 2.43 -10.77
N GLN A 188 14.31 2.98 -10.83
CA GLN A 188 15.20 3.22 -9.70
C GLN A 188 15.38 4.73 -9.56
N TYR A 189 15.31 5.28 -8.36
CA TYR A 189 15.62 6.70 -8.14
C TYR A 189 16.42 6.91 -6.84
N GLY A 190 17.04 8.09 -6.71
CA GLY A 190 17.87 8.43 -5.56
C GLY A 190 19.29 7.84 -5.64
N THR A 191 20.10 8.12 -4.62
CA THR A 191 21.53 7.73 -4.56
C THR A 191 21.89 7.11 -3.20
N GLY A 192 22.90 6.24 -3.19
CA GLY A 192 23.37 5.58 -1.96
C GLY A 192 22.24 4.87 -1.21
N ASP A 193 22.17 5.07 0.10
CA ASP A 193 21.14 4.49 0.98
C ASP A 193 19.74 5.11 0.78
N LEU A 194 19.64 6.23 0.05
CA LEU A 194 18.38 6.83 -0.41
C LEU A 194 17.91 6.27 -1.76
N THR A 195 18.57 5.23 -2.31
CA THR A 195 18.08 4.56 -3.52
C THR A 195 16.76 3.83 -3.26
N ARG A 196 15.75 4.06 -4.10
CA ARG A 196 14.41 3.45 -4.07
C ARG A 196 14.08 2.74 -5.38
N TYR A 197 13.07 1.86 -5.37
CA TYR A 197 12.75 0.96 -6.48
C TYR A 197 11.24 0.73 -6.65
N HIS A 198 10.72 1.06 -7.83
CA HIS A 198 9.35 0.74 -8.24
C HIS A 198 9.34 -0.15 -9.48
N TYR A 199 8.27 -0.92 -9.63
CA TYR A 199 7.99 -1.72 -10.82
C TYR A 199 6.59 -1.37 -11.32
N ILE A 200 6.45 -1.12 -12.62
CA ILE A 200 5.13 -0.93 -13.23
C ILE A 200 4.42 -2.29 -13.29
N ARG A 201 3.19 -2.36 -12.76
CA ARG A 201 2.40 -3.59 -12.58
C ARG A 201 1.00 -3.40 -13.15
N SER A 202 0.45 -4.43 -13.79
CA SER A 202 -0.87 -4.36 -14.44
C SER A 202 -2.06 -4.45 -13.49
N THR A 203 -1.90 -5.09 -12.33
CA THR A 203 -2.95 -5.27 -11.31
C THR A 203 -2.31 -5.39 -9.92
N GLN A 204 -3.10 -5.15 -8.87
CA GLN A 204 -2.78 -5.50 -7.49
C GLN A 204 -4.08 -5.87 -6.76
N GLY A 205 -4.18 -7.08 -6.19
CA GLY A 205 -5.38 -7.50 -5.46
C GLY A 205 -6.63 -7.74 -6.31
N PHE A 206 -7.79 -7.77 -5.66
CA PHE A 206 -9.09 -8.06 -6.27
C PHE A 206 -9.74 -6.77 -6.81
N GLN A 207 -9.98 -6.72 -8.12
CA GLN A 207 -10.57 -5.55 -8.83
C GLN A 207 -9.79 -4.23 -8.68
N SER A 208 -8.52 -4.26 -8.28
CA SER A 208 -7.68 -3.07 -8.06
C SER A 208 -6.42 -2.99 -8.94
N GLN A 209 -6.08 -1.75 -9.29
CA GLN A 209 -4.89 -1.34 -10.05
C GLN A 209 -4.48 0.05 -9.54
N ASN A 210 -3.21 0.22 -9.15
CA ASN A 210 -2.69 1.53 -8.72
C ASN A 210 -2.58 2.51 -9.90
N SER A 211 -2.39 3.79 -9.59
CA SER A 211 -2.02 4.80 -10.60
C SER A 211 -0.82 4.34 -11.45
N MET A 212 -0.96 4.47 -12.77
CA MET A 212 0.11 4.25 -13.75
C MET A 212 1.12 5.41 -13.80
N THR A 213 0.80 6.52 -13.14
CA THR A 213 1.75 7.58 -12.78
C THR A 213 2.27 7.28 -11.38
N LEU A 214 3.57 7.03 -11.25
CA LEU A 214 4.24 6.90 -9.97
C LEU A 214 4.34 8.26 -9.30
N LEU A 215 3.98 8.34 -8.02
CA LEU A 215 4.54 9.35 -7.11
C LEU A 215 5.95 8.90 -6.74
N LEU A 216 6.90 9.83 -6.74
CA LEU A 216 8.29 9.62 -6.31
C LEU A 216 8.57 10.61 -5.16
N PRO A 217 8.50 10.17 -3.90
CA PRO A 217 8.90 11.00 -2.76
C PRO A 217 10.42 11.29 -2.77
N LEU A 218 10.80 12.56 -2.62
CA LEU A 218 12.21 13.02 -2.69
C LEU A 218 12.84 13.23 -1.30
N GLY A 219 12.08 13.13 -0.20
CA GLY A 219 12.56 13.48 1.14
C GLY A 219 12.89 14.97 1.23
N ASP A 220 14.09 15.33 1.70
CA ASP A 220 14.56 16.72 1.74
C ASP A 220 15.29 17.18 0.45
N GLN A 221 15.30 16.37 -0.62
CA GLN A 221 16.07 16.68 -1.84
C GLN A 221 15.27 17.54 -2.82
N GLU A 222 15.89 18.57 -3.39
CA GLU A 222 15.30 19.35 -4.50
C GLU A 222 15.13 18.50 -5.77
N SER A 223 16.09 17.60 -6.03
CA SER A 223 16.04 16.66 -7.15
C SER A 223 16.82 15.38 -6.90
N VAL A 224 16.47 14.33 -7.63
CA VAL A 224 17.08 13.00 -7.58
C VAL A 224 17.32 12.43 -8.99
N PRO A 225 18.40 11.68 -9.23
CA PRO A 225 18.56 10.93 -10.47
C PRO A 225 17.56 9.77 -10.51
N VAL A 226 17.08 9.46 -11.72
CA VAL A 226 16.14 8.36 -12.01
C VAL A 226 16.69 7.54 -13.17
N GLN A 227 16.74 6.21 -13.00
CA GLN A 227 17.07 5.24 -14.05
C GLN A 227 15.87 4.31 -14.27
N ILE A 228 15.34 4.32 -15.49
CA ILE A 228 14.24 3.46 -15.94
C ILE A 228 14.84 2.33 -16.78
N LYS A 229 14.64 1.08 -16.36
CA LYS A 229 14.96 -0.11 -17.17
C LYS A 229 13.69 -0.69 -17.77
N TRP A 230 13.62 -0.67 -19.10
CA TRP A 230 12.45 -1.10 -19.85
C TRP A 230 12.45 -2.61 -20.11
N PRO A 231 11.29 -3.27 -20.27
CA PRO A 231 11.20 -4.69 -20.65
C PRO A 231 11.99 -5.07 -21.92
N SER A 232 12.17 -4.13 -22.85
CA SER A 232 12.99 -4.29 -24.06
C SER A 232 14.51 -4.39 -23.82
N GLY A 233 14.98 -4.12 -22.60
CA GLY A 233 16.40 -3.98 -22.26
C GLY A 233 16.97 -2.57 -22.45
N VAL A 234 16.20 -1.64 -23.05
CA VAL A 234 16.56 -0.21 -23.08
C VAL A 234 16.68 0.34 -21.65
N THR A 235 17.56 1.31 -21.45
CA THR A 235 17.64 2.10 -20.21
C THR A 235 17.50 3.59 -20.55
N THR A 236 16.71 4.32 -19.76
CA THR A 236 16.55 5.78 -19.85
C THR A 236 16.94 6.40 -18.53
N GLU A 237 17.63 7.53 -18.56
CA GLU A 237 18.06 8.27 -17.37
C GLU A 237 17.56 9.71 -17.43
N LEU A 238 17.11 10.24 -16.30
CA LEU A 238 16.64 11.62 -16.14
C LEU A 238 16.88 12.11 -14.70
N THR A 239 16.78 13.41 -14.48
CA THR A 239 16.72 13.99 -13.13
C THR A 239 15.28 14.39 -12.85
N ALA A 240 14.71 13.87 -11.76
CA ALA A 240 13.40 14.26 -11.26
C ALA A 240 13.54 15.35 -10.20
N THR A 241 12.91 16.50 -10.43
CA THR A 241 12.86 17.66 -9.53
C THR A 241 11.51 17.74 -8.85
N ALA A 242 11.48 18.21 -7.61
CA ALA A 242 10.25 18.41 -6.85
C ALA A 242 9.23 19.30 -7.60
N GLY A 243 7.94 18.97 -7.45
CA GLY A 243 6.86 19.70 -8.11
C GLY A 243 6.70 19.43 -9.62
N GLN A 244 7.52 18.55 -10.22
CA GLN A 244 7.52 18.32 -11.67
C GLN A 244 6.87 16.99 -12.07
N HIS A 245 6.14 17.03 -13.19
CA HIS A 245 5.53 15.87 -13.85
C HIS A 245 6.33 15.46 -15.08
N TYR A 246 6.79 14.20 -15.12
CA TYR A 246 7.55 13.62 -16.21
C TYR A 246 6.73 12.56 -16.95
N ASN A 247 6.67 12.65 -18.28
CA ASN A 247 6.25 11.53 -19.13
C ASN A 247 7.48 11.01 -19.88
N ALA A 248 8.09 9.94 -19.37
CA ALA A 248 9.23 9.32 -20.01
C ALA A 248 8.75 8.34 -21.09
N VAL A 249 9.07 8.63 -22.34
CA VAL A 249 8.82 7.75 -23.48
C VAL A 249 10.02 6.82 -23.66
N GLU A 250 9.78 5.54 -23.89
CA GLU A 250 10.80 4.58 -24.29
C GLU A 250 11.37 4.97 -25.65
N GLN A 251 12.53 5.62 -25.66
CA GLN A 251 13.26 5.92 -26.88
C GLN A 251 14.19 4.75 -27.24
N ALA A 252 14.30 4.45 -28.53
CA ALA A 252 15.38 3.59 -28.99
C ALA A 252 16.73 4.29 -28.73
N THR A 253 17.73 3.54 -28.26
CA THR A 253 19.12 3.98 -28.37
C THR A 253 19.44 4.28 -29.84
N PRO A 254 20.10 5.42 -30.14
CA PRO A 254 20.57 5.74 -31.50
C PRO A 254 21.45 4.65 -32.13
#